data_AF-A0A0W4ZRS2-F1
#
_entry.id   AF-A0A0W4ZRS2-F1
#
_cell.length_a   1.000
_cell.length_b   1.000
_cell.length_c   1.000
_cell.angle_alpha   90.00
_cell.angle_beta   90.00
_cell.angle_gamma   90.00
#
_symmetry.space_group_name_H-M   'P 1'
#
loop_
_entity.id
_entity.type
_entity.pdbx_description
1 polymer ?
#
loop_
_entity_poly.entity_id
_entity_poly.type
_entity_poly.pdbx_seq_one_letter_code
_entity_poly.pdbx_strand_id
1 'polypeptide(L)'
;MNIFGRIHFKYIKPLQINRYETRNITQRIARPRKFQQMVVLSDGSTFTISTTSPKPIIWITKDQRNHPLWNPDKKRQIDESDNEGRLKKFKQKYGTTYDIV
;
A
#
# COMPACT_ATOMS: atom_id res chain seq x y z
N MET A 1 -46.55 37.33 -11.73
CA MET A 1 -46.48 36.60 -13.01
C MET A 1 -45.00 36.48 -13.40
N ASN A 2 -44.54 35.27 -13.69
CA ASN A 2 -43.15 34.80 -13.73
C ASN A 2 -42.25 35.40 -14.83
N ILE A 3 -40.99 35.70 -14.49
CA ILE A 3 -39.86 35.87 -15.40
C ILE A 3 -38.78 34.81 -15.10
N PHE A 4 -39.00 33.57 -15.51
CA PHE A 4 -37.95 32.54 -15.48
C PHE A 4 -37.04 32.69 -16.71
N GLY A 5 -35.86 33.29 -16.50
CA GLY A 5 -34.78 33.33 -17.49
C GLY A 5 -34.26 31.91 -17.77
N ARG A 6 -34.39 31.49 -19.03
CA ARG A 6 -33.99 30.17 -19.52
C ARG A 6 -32.46 30.13 -19.68
N ILE A 7 -31.76 29.51 -18.75
CA ILE A 7 -30.31 29.29 -18.85
C ILE A 7 -30.08 28.20 -19.90
N HIS A 8 -29.63 28.58 -21.09
CA HIS A 8 -29.19 27.64 -22.11
C HIS A 8 -27.83 27.06 -21.70
N PHE A 9 -27.83 25.87 -21.11
CA PHE A 9 -26.63 25.05 -21.01
C PHE A 9 -26.18 24.68 -22.43
N LYS A 10 -25.15 25.35 -22.94
CA LYS A 10 -24.45 24.91 -24.16
C LYS A 10 -23.90 23.51 -23.90
N TYR A 11 -24.34 22.55 -24.70
CA TYR A 11 -23.80 21.20 -24.73
C TYR A 11 -22.27 21.25 -24.91
N ILE A 12 -21.53 20.92 -23.85
CA ILE A 12 -20.11 20.66 -23.94
C ILE A 12 -19.99 19.31 -24.65
N LYS A 13 -19.60 19.33 -25.92
CA LYS A 13 -19.25 18.09 -26.63
C LYS A 13 -18.09 17.44 -25.87
N PRO A 14 -18.17 16.16 -25.48
CA PRO A 14 -16.99 15.49 -24.93
C PRO A 14 -15.89 15.55 -25.99
N LEU A 15 -14.71 16.03 -25.59
CA LEU A 15 -13.52 16.01 -26.42
C LEU A 15 -13.32 14.56 -26.91
N GLN A 16 -13.42 14.36 -28.23
CA GLN A 16 -13.10 13.09 -28.86
C GLN A 16 -11.65 12.78 -28.51
N ILE A 17 -11.43 11.77 -27.67
CA ILE A 17 -10.11 11.21 -27.44
C ILE A 17 -9.69 10.60 -28.77
N ASN A 18 -8.90 11.33 -29.55
CA ASN A 18 -8.36 10.86 -30.82
C ASN A 18 -7.57 9.57 -30.56
N ARG A 19 -8.19 8.43 -30.87
CA ARG A 19 -7.53 7.12 -30.88
C ARG A 19 -6.79 7.02 -32.20
N TYR A 20 -5.57 7.53 -32.21
CA TYR A 20 -4.63 7.36 -33.33
C TYR A 20 -4.43 5.85 -33.59
N GLU A 21 -4.43 5.50 -34.87
CA GLU A 21 -4.48 4.17 -35.50
C GLU A 21 -3.68 3.04 -34.81
N THR A 22 -4.14 1.79 -35.01
CA THR A 22 -3.48 0.59 -34.49
C THR A 22 -2.15 0.36 -35.19
N ARG A 23 -1.07 0.76 -34.52
CA ARG A 23 0.31 0.52 -34.94
C ARG A 23 0.57 -0.99 -34.98
N ASN A 24 0.74 -1.56 -36.18
CA ASN A 24 1.22 -2.92 -36.41
C ASN A 24 2.72 -3.02 -36.06
N ILE A 25 3.03 -2.92 -34.78
CA ILE A 25 4.36 -3.12 -34.22
C ILE A 25 4.38 -4.55 -33.71
N THR A 26 5.30 -5.39 -34.19
CA THR A 26 5.67 -6.61 -33.46
C THR A 26 6.02 -6.18 -32.04
N GLN A 27 5.09 -6.39 -31.09
CA GLN A 27 5.00 -5.58 -29.88
C GLN A 27 6.24 -5.72 -29.01
N ARG A 28 7.17 -4.75 -29.08
CA ARG A 28 8.23 -4.63 -28.09
C ARG A 28 7.59 -4.19 -26.77
N ILE A 29 7.68 -5.04 -25.75
CA ILE A 29 7.17 -4.73 -24.41
C ILE A 29 7.92 -3.51 -23.87
N ALA A 30 7.20 -2.41 -23.61
CA ALA A 30 7.75 -1.24 -22.96
C ALA A 30 8.19 -1.61 -21.54
N ARG A 31 9.49 -1.52 -21.26
CA ARG A 31 10.04 -1.79 -19.93
C ARG A 31 10.24 -0.47 -19.19
N PRO A 32 9.51 -0.22 -18.08
CA PRO A 32 9.70 1.01 -17.32
C PRO A 32 11.09 1.03 -16.68
N ARG A 33 11.62 2.24 -16.46
CA ARG A 33 12.91 2.41 -15.78
C ARG A 33 12.87 1.75 -14.40
N LYS A 34 13.95 1.06 -14.07
CA LYS A 34 14.15 0.45 -12.76
C LYS A 34 15.25 1.17 -11.99
N PHE A 35 15.11 1.16 -10.67
CA PHE A 35 16.02 1.72 -9.69
C PHE A 35 16.46 0.62 -8.72
N GLN A 36 17.68 0.74 -8.20
CA GLN A 36 18.14 -0.10 -7.12
C GLN A 36 17.58 0.43 -5.80
N GLN A 37 16.96 -0.46 -5.03
CA GLN A 37 16.39 -0.14 -3.73
C GLN A 37 16.90 -1.14 -2.69
N MET A 38 17.39 -0.61 -1.58
CA MET A 38 17.71 -1.37 -0.39
C MET A 38 16.45 -1.53 0.47
N VAL A 39 16.08 -2.76 0.76
CA VAL A 39 14.95 -3.10 1.62
C VAL A 39 15.51 -3.56 2.96
N VAL A 40 15.10 -2.89 4.03
CA VAL A 40 15.45 -3.22 5.41
C VAL A 40 14.27 -3.97 6.03
N LEU A 41 14.54 -5.17 6.53
CA LEU A 41 13.58 -6.03 7.19
C LEU A 41 13.51 -5.74 8.69
N SER A 42 12.51 -6.32 9.36
CA SER A 42 12.21 -6.12 10.78
C SER A 42 13.33 -6.56 11.73
N ASP A 43 14.16 -7.52 11.32
CA ASP A 43 15.37 -7.96 12.07
C ASP A 43 16.60 -7.08 11.78
N GLY A 44 16.47 -6.08 10.90
CA GLY A 44 17.56 -5.25 10.43
C GLY A 44 18.36 -5.86 9.27
N SER A 45 18.03 -7.06 8.81
CA SER A 45 18.66 -7.63 7.61
C SER A 45 18.27 -6.84 6.37
N THR A 46 19.19 -6.77 5.40
CA THR A 46 19.01 -5.93 4.21
C THR A 46 19.25 -6.69 2.92
N PHE A 47 18.52 -6.33 1.87
CA PHE A 47 18.74 -6.84 0.53
C PHE A 47 18.45 -5.78 -0.53
N THR A 48 19.03 -5.91 -1.71
CA THR A 48 18.87 -4.94 -2.81
C THR A 48 18.01 -5.53 -3.92
N ILE A 49 16.99 -4.79 -4.38
CA ILE A 49 16.11 -5.18 -5.50
C ILE A 49 16.00 -4.11 -6.57
N SER A 50 15.67 -4.54 -7.78
CA SER A 50 15.36 -3.68 -8.91
C SER A 50 13.86 -3.35 -8.95
N THR A 51 13.48 -2.15 -8.52
CA THR A 51 12.09 -1.69 -8.41
C THR A 51 11.80 -0.52 -9.36
N THR A 52 10.54 -0.18 -9.61
CA THR A 52 10.18 1.07 -10.33
C THR A 52 10.07 2.27 -9.39
N SER A 53 10.09 2.06 -8.08
CA SER A 53 10.03 3.13 -7.10
C SER A 53 11.32 3.94 -7.09
N PRO A 54 11.28 5.29 -7.04
CA PRO A 54 12.48 6.11 -6.96
C PRO A 54 13.09 6.12 -5.54
N LYS A 55 12.46 5.49 -4.55
CA LYS A 55 12.96 5.48 -3.16
C LYS A 55 14.18 4.56 -3.02
N PRO A 56 15.32 5.06 -2.52
CA PRO A 56 16.52 4.24 -2.39
C PRO A 56 16.46 3.24 -1.24
N ILE A 57 15.73 3.56 -0.17
CA ILE A 57 15.61 2.72 1.03
C ILE A 57 14.14 2.57 1.41
N ILE A 58 13.71 1.35 1.71
CA ILE A 58 12.40 1.07 2.31
C ILE A 58 12.60 0.23 3.57
N TRP A 59 11.95 0.64 4.64
CA TRP A 59 11.88 -0.08 5.90
C TRP A 59 10.54 -0.82 5.97
N ILE A 60 10.61 -2.12 6.26
CA ILE A 60 9.42 -2.97 6.38
C ILE A 60 9.17 -3.26 7.86
N THR A 61 7.97 -2.93 8.32
CA THR A 61 7.53 -3.19 9.70
C THR A 61 6.93 -4.59 9.86
N LYS A 62 6.37 -5.19 8.79
CA LYS A 62 5.72 -6.51 8.81
C LYS A 62 6.25 -7.35 7.64
N ASP A 63 6.92 -8.46 7.93
CA ASP A 63 7.57 -9.33 6.95
C ASP A 63 7.54 -10.80 7.40
N GLN A 64 8.16 -11.71 6.63
CA GLN A 64 8.16 -13.13 6.96
C GLN A 64 8.90 -13.50 8.26
N ARG A 65 9.82 -12.66 8.76
CA ARG A 65 10.63 -12.95 9.96
C ARG A 65 9.86 -12.65 11.24
N ASN A 66 8.95 -11.67 11.20
CA ASN A 66 8.10 -11.28 12.32
C ASN A 66 6.66 -11.79 12.22
N HIS A 67 6.34 -12.66 11.27
CA HIS A 67 4.99 -13.18 11.09
C HIS A 67 4.87 -14.61 11.63
N PRO A 68 3.83 -14.91 12.45
CA PRO A 68 3.79 -16.13 13.27
C PRO A 68 3.67 -17.41 12.45
N LEU A 69 3.13 -17.33 11.22
CA LEU A 69 3.02 -18.47 10.30
C LEU A 69 4.39 -19.03 9.87
N TRP A 70 5.36 -18.15 9.62
CA TRP A 70 6.69 -18.56 9.14
C TRP A 70 7.70 -18.74 10.26
N ASN A 71 7.37 -18.28 11.47
CA ASN A 71 8.24 -18.34 12.64
C ASN A 71 7.46 -18.82 13.87
N PRO A 72 7.00 -20.09 13.88
CA PRO A 72 6.11 -20.62 14.92
C PRO A 72 6.76 -20.58 16.31
N ASP A 73 8.09 -20.72 16.40
CA ASP A 73 8.83 -20.67 17.67
C ASP A 73 8.75 -19.28 18.32
N LYS A 74 8.65 -18.23 17.51
CA LYS A 74 8.54 -16.84 17.99
C LYS A 74 7.11 -16.35 18.10
N LYS A 75 6.11 -17.23 17.90
CA LYS A 75 4.70 -16.87 17.87
C LYS A 75 4.26 -16.06 19.10
N ARG A 76 4.63 -16.49 20.31
CA ARG A 76 4.26 -15.78 21.55
C ARG A 76 4.79 -14.34 21.58
N GLN A 77 6.06 -14.16 21.22
CA GLN A 77 6.69 -12.84 21.19
C GLN A 77 6.06 -11.93 20.12
N ILE A 78 5.70 -12.52 18.97
CA ILE A 78 5.05 -11.83 17.86
C ILE A 78 3.62 -11.41 18.24
N ASP A 79 2.86 -12.30 18.88
CA ASP A 79 1.50 -12.02 19.33
C ASP A 79 1.49 -10.89 20.40
N GLU A 80 2.50 -10.85 21.27
CA GLU A 80 2.71 -9.75 22.24
C GLU A 80 3.10 -8.43 21.57
N SER A 81 3.94 -8.46 20.53
CA SER A 81 4.26 -7.23 19.77
C SER A 81 3.09 -6.73 18.95
N ASP A 82 2.23 -7.64 18.48
CA ASP A 82 1.07 -7.40 17.63
C ASP A 82 -0.20 -7.10 18.44
N ASN A 83 -0.01 -6.45 19.59
CA ASN A 83 -1.06 -5.75 20.31
C ASN A 83 -1.58 -4.58 19.45
N GLU A 84 -2.33 -4.85 18.39
CA GLU A 84 -2.98 -3.83 17.58
C GLU A 84 -4.50 -3.89 17.77
N GLY A 85 -5.18 -2.76 17.63
CA GLY A 85 -6.64 -2.71 17.68
C GLY A 85 -7.26 -2.61 19.08
N ARG A 86 -8.36 -3.35 19.31
CA ARG A 86 -9.25 -3.15 20.47
C ARG A 86 -8.63 -3.63 21.79
N LEU A 87 -7.90 -4.74 21.77
CA LEU A 87 -7.29 -5.32 22.96
C LEU A 87 -6.20 -4.39 23.53
N LYS A 88 -5.32 -3.84 22.68
CA LYS A 88 -4.33 -2.84 23.11
C LYS A 88 -4.99 -1.61 23.73
N LYS A 89 -6.04 -1.07 23.10
CA LYS A 89 -6.78 0.08 23.64
C LYS A 89 -7.41 -0.23 24.98
N PHE A 90 -7.92 -1.45 25.16
CA PHE A 90 -8.46 -1.90 26.43
C PHE A 90 -7.37 -2.01 27.51
N LYS A 91 -6.25 -2.71 27.22
CA LYS A 91 -5.09 -2.81 28.12
C LYS A 91 -4.52 -1.44 28.51
N GLN A 92 -4.45 -0.50 27.56
CA GLN A 92 -4.00 0.87 27.83
C GLN A 92 -4.94 1.63 28.79
N LYS A 93 -6.25 1.36 28.73
CA LYS A 93 -7.25 2.04 29.57
C LYS A 93 -7.41 1.41 30.95
N TYR A 94 -7.42 0.08 31.01
CA TYR A 94 -7.81 -0.69 32.20
C TYR A 94 -6.66 -1.50 32.81
N GLY A 95 -5.47 -1.45 32.22
CA GLY A 95 -4.31 -2.20 32.67
C GLY A 95 -4.42 -3.71 32.44
N THR A 96 -3.61 -4.47 33.18
CA THR A 96 -3.49 -5.94 33.08
C THR A 96 -4.43 -6.69 34.03
N THR A 97 -5.24 -5.99 34.83
CA THR A 97 -6.11 -6.58 35.87
C THR A 97 -7.12 -7.58 35.33
N TYR A 98 -7.46 -7.50 34.04
CA TYR A 98 -8.47 -8.32 33.38
C TYR A 98 -7.88 -9.32 32.37
N ASP A 99 -6.56 -9.52 32.37
CA ASP A 99 -5.94 -10.53 31.52
C ASP A 99 -6.22 -11.93 32.06
N ILE A 100 -6.70 -12.81 31.19
CA ILE A 100 -6.93 -14.24 31.45
C ILE A 100 -5.56 -14.92 31.52
N VAL A 101 -5.28 -15.56 32.67
CA VAL A 101 -4.07 -16.37 32.92
C VAL A 101 -3.96 -17.53 31.93
#